data_AF-A0A949LHQ3-F1
#
_entry.id   AF-A0A949LHQ3-F1
#
_cell.length_a   1.000
_cell.length_b   1.000
_cell.length_c   1.000
_cell.angle_alpha   90.00
_cell.angle_beta   90.00
_cell.angle_gamma   90.00
#
_symmetry.space_group_name_H-M   'P 1'
#
loop_
_entity.id
_entity.type
_entity.pdbx_description
1 polymer ?
#
loop_
_entity_poly.entity_id
_entity_poly.type
_entity_poly.pdbx_seq_one_letter_code
_entity_poly.pdbx_strand_id
1 'polypeptide(L)'
;MLSPTTPLVMRFVLTAAVTLPAAAYAADAPHADAAAKDACIKACNECLRACRECILGCDCPGCEKTCLICIETCRTCVALLEYDSPLSEEMCEVCEQCADECTKCGDAPCCKACAAACRTCHDACKAMTR
;
A
#
# COMPACT_ATOMS: atom_id res chain seq x y z
N MET A 1 -66.75 -12.39 -48.45
CA MET A 1 -65.82 -12.48 -49.60
C MET A 1 -64.41 -12.62 -49.04
N LEU A 2 -63.68 -13.66 -49.42
CA LEU A 2 -62.36 -14.02 -48.90
C LEU A 2 -61.23 -13.18 -49.53
N SER A 3 -60.25 -12.83 -48.68
CA SER A 3 -58.80 -12.75 -48.95
C SER A 3 -58.23 -11.58 -49.77
N PRO A 4 -56.89 -11.34 -49.77
CA PRO A 4 -56.04 -10.95 -48.62
C PRO A 4 -55.03 -9.85 -49.03
N THR A 5 -54.26 -9.26 -48.11
CA THR A 5 -52.88 -8.75 -48.33
C THR A 5 -52.32 -8.17 -47.02
N THR A 6 -51.48 -8.95 -46.34
CA THR A 6 -50.41 -8.49 -45.42
C THR A 6 -49.11 -8.35 -46.24
N PRO A 7 -47.98 -7.76 -45.76
CA PRO A 7 -47.53 -7.57 -44.36
C PRO A 7 -46.79 -6.22 -44.10
N LEU A 8 -46.03 -6.13 -42.98
CA LEU A 8 -44.93 -5.19 -42.69
C LEU A 8 -45.37 -3.77 -42.23
N VAL A 9 -44.97 -3.17 -41.11
CA VAL A 9 -43.83 -3.36 -40.21
C VAL A 9 -44.24 -2.86 -38.82
N MET A 10 -44.12 -3.72 -37.82
CA MET A 10 -44.18 -3.39 -36.41
C MET A 10 -42.86 -2.68 -36.05
N ARG A 11 -42.81 -1.35 -36.04
CA ARG A 11 -41.63 -0.59 -35.55
C ARG A 11 -41.73 -0.42 -34.04
N PHE A 12 -41.44 -1.52 -33.32
CA PHE A 12 -40.85 -1.41 -31.98
C PHE A 12 -39.42 -0.91 -32.16
N VAL A 13 -39.17 0.37 -31.86
CA VAL A 13 -37.81 0.86 -31.64
C VAL A 13 -37.53 0.68 -30.15
N LEU A 14 -37.05 -0.52 -29.83
CA LEU A 14 -36.35 -0.84 -28.60
C LEU A 14 -34.86 -0.56 -28.82
N THR A 15 -34.20 -0.10 -27.75
CA THR A 15 -32.74 0.01 -27.53
C THR A 15 -32.00 1.12 -28.32
N ALA A 16 -31.05 1.86 -27.75
CA ALA A 16 -30.22 1.63 -26.58
C ALA A 16 -29.91 2.97 -25.89
N ALA A 17 -29.93 2.96 -24.55
CA ALA A 17 -29.28 4.00 -23.76
C ALA A 17 -27.82 4.11 -24.18
N VAL A 18 -27.38 5.33 -24.50
CA VAL A 18 -25.97 5.64 -24.69
C VAL A 18 -25.31 5.61 -23.31
N THR A 19 -24.93 4.44 -22.86
CA THR A 19 -24.10 4.23 -21.68
C THR A 19 -22.84 3.50 -22.10
N LEU A 20 -21.85 4.25 -22.60
CA LEU A 20 -20.48 3.76 -22.77
C LEU A 20 -19.53 4.96 -22.69
N PRO A 21 -18.35 4.87 -22.02
CA PRO A 21 -17.89 3.83 -21.10
C PRO A 21 -17.28 4.42 -19.82
N ALA A 22 -17.88 4.14 -18.66
CA ALA A 22 -17.18 4.28 -17.39
C ALA A 22 -15.96 3.34 -17.25
N ALA A 23 -15.80 2.42 -18.20
CA ALA A 23 -14.75 1.41 -18.22
C ALA A 23 -13.40 1.90 -18.79
N ALA A 24 -13.33 3.06 -19.46
CA ALA A 24 -12.07 3.55 -20.03
C ALA A 24 -11.15 4.19 -18.97
N TYR A 25 -11.68 4.65 -17.84
CA TYR A 25 -10.91 5.26 -16.75
C TYR A 25 -10.49 4.26 -15.66
N ALA A 26 -10.87 2.98 -15.79
CA ALA A 26 -10.60 1.94 -14.81
C ALA A 26 -9.47 0.98 -15.21
N ALA A 27 -8.87 1.13 -16.40
CA ALA A 27 -7.87 0.19 -16.90
C ALA A 27 -6.43 0.51 -16.43
N ASP A 28 -6.10 1.79 -16.19
CA ASP A 28 -4.75 2.20 -15.79
C ASP A 28 -4.57 2.35 -14.26
N ALA A 29 -5.66 2.54 -13.51
CA ALA A 29 -5.63 2.68 -12.04
C ALA A 29 -5.24 1.40 -11.27
N PRO A 30 -5.80 0.20 -11.55
CA PRO A 30 -5.62 -0.96 -10.66
C PRO A 30 -4.19 -1.50 -10.61
N HIS A 31 -3.35 -1.16 -11.60
CA HIS A 31 -1.97 -1.63 -11.65
C HIS A 31 -1.00 -0.74 -10.86
N ALA A 32 -1.27 0.56 -10.75
CA ALA A 32 -0.44 1.48 -9.99
C ALA A 32 -0.56 1.23 -8.48
N ASP A 33 -1.79 1.00 -8.01
CA ASP A 33 -2.07 0.73 -6.59
C ASP A 33 -1.47 -0.61 -6.14
N ALA A 34 -1.53 -1.64 -6.99
CA ALA A 34 -0.93 -2.95 -6.70
C ALA A 34 0.60 -2.87 -6.57
N ALA A 35 1.27 -2.15 -7.48
CA ALA A 35 2.72 -1.98 -7.42
C ALA A 35 3.16 -1.17 -6.19
N ALA A 36 2.41 -0.12 -5.81
CA ALA A 36 2.68 0.68 -4.62
C ALA A 36 2.47 -0.13 -3.33
N LYS A 37 1.39 -0.93 -3.27
CA LYS A 37 1.14 -1.88 -2.18
C LYS A 37 2.28 -2.89 -2.02
N ASP A 38 2.70 -3.54 -3.11
CA ASP A 38 3.80 -4.52 -3.08
C ASP A 38 5.12 -3.89 -2.63
N ALA A 39 5.38 -2.64 -3.06
CA ALA A 39 6.54 -1.88 -2.63
C ALA A 39 6.52 -1.57 -1.13
N CYS A 40 5.37 -1.13 -0.59
CA CYS A 40 5.23 -0.89 0.86
C CYS A 40 5.34 -2.20 1.66
N ILE A 41 4.74 -3.31 1.21
CA ILE A 41 4.88 -4.63 1.86
C ILE A 41 6.35 -5.05 1.91
N LYS A 42 7.07 -4.94 0.79
CA LYS A 42 8.49 -5.29 0.73
C LYS A 42 9.32 -4.42 1.66
N ALA A 43 9.11 -3.11 1.64
CA ALA A 43 9.86 -2.17 2.47
C ALA A 43 9.57 -2.36 3.97
N CYS A 44 8.31 -2.66 4.35
CA CYS A 44 7.96 -3.06 5.70
C CYS A 44 8.74 -4.29 6.15
N ASN A 45 8.76 -5.36 5.34
CA ASN A 45 9.49 -6.58 5.68
C ASN A 45 11.01 -6.37 5.82
N GLU A 46 11.60 -5.52 4.99
CA GLU A 46 13.01 -5.12 5.12
C GLU A 46 13.25 -4.30 6.40
N CYS A 47 12.36 -3.35 6.71
CA CYS A 47 12.38 -2.58 7.95
C CYS A 47 12.28 -3.47 9.19
N LEU A 48 11.35 -4.43 9.20
CA LEU A 48 11.21 -5.43 10.27
C LEU A 48 12.52 -6.15 10.56
N ARG A 49 13.22 -6.60 9.51
CA ARG A 49 14.50 -7.29 9.65
C ARG A 49 15.57 -6.34 10.22
N ALA A 50 15.68 -5.14 9.67
CA ALA A 50 16.67 -4.16 10.11
C ALA A 50 16.46 -3.71 11.56
N CYS A 51 15.22 -3.50 11.99
CA CYS A 51 14.90 -3.19 13.40
C CYS A 51 15.28 -4.35 14.33
N ARG A 52 15.03 -5.61 13.95
CA ARG A 52 15.44 -6.78 14.75
C ARG A 52 16.97 -6.87 14.85
N GLU A 53 17.67 -6.69 13.74
CA GLU A 53 19.14 -6.66 13.70
C GLU A 53 19.69 -5.50 14.55
N CYS A 54 19.03 -4.33 14.55
CA CYS A 54 19.41 -3.21 15.39
C CYS A 54 19.30 -3.53 16.89
N ILE A 55 18.18 -4.12 17.31
CA ILE A 55 17.94 -4.48 18.72
C ILE A 55 18.94 -5.54 19.20
N LEU A 56 19.29 -6.51 18.35
CA LEU A 56 20.20 -7.59 18.71
C LEU A 56 21.68 -7.21 18.57
N GLY A 57 21.99 -6.28 17.66
CA GLY A 57 23.35 -5.97 17.21
C GLY A 57 23.91 -4.63 17.71
N CYS A 58 23.08 -3.73 18.24
CA CYS A 58 23.53 -2.45 18.78
C CYS A 58 23.32 -2.37 20.29
N ASP A 59 24.28 -1.79 21.01
CA ASP A 59 24.07 -1.30 22.37
C ASP A 59 23.62 0.17 22.32
N CYS A 60 22.36 0.39 21.95
CA CYS A 60 21.75 1.72 21.96
C CYS A 60 20.34 1.68 22.57
N PRO A 61 20.20 1.87 23.89
CA PRO A 61 18.91 1.83 24.57
C PRO A 61 17.95 2.95 24.11
N GLY A 62 18.49 4.02 23.52
CA GLY A 62 17.70 5.15 23.02
C GLY A 62 16.75 4.79 21.88
N CYS A 63 17.11 3.82 21.03
CA CYS A 63 16.27 3.43 19.89
C CYS A 63 15.52 2.11 20.10
N GLU A 64 15.93 1.25 21.05
CA GLU A 64 15.37 -0.11 21.24
C GLU A 64 13.84 -0.13 21.34
N LYS A 65 13.28 0.71 22.21
CA LYS A 65 11.82 0.80 22.39
C LYS A 65 11.12 1.18 21.08
N THR A 66 11.67 2.14 20.35
CA THR A 66 11.09 2.62 19.10
C THR A 66 11.22 1.57 17.99
N CYS A 67 12.33 0.84 17.93
CA CYS A 67 12.51 -0.31 17.03
C CYS A 67 11.47 -1.40 17.30
N LEU A 68 11.17 -1.72 18.56
CA LEU A 68 10.14 -2.70 18.91
C LEU A 68 8.74 -2.26 18.48
N ILE A 69 8.39 -0.99 18.69
CA ILE A 69 7.11 -0.44 18.24
C ILE A 69 7.04 -0.49 16.70
N CYS A 70 8.08 -0.03 16.02
CA CYS A 70 8.17 -0.07 14.56
C CYS A 70 8.01 -1.50 14.02
N ILE A 71 8.58 -2.49 14.71
CA ILE A 71 8.40 -3.90 14.34
C ILE A 71 6.94 -4.33 14.39
N GLU A 72 6.22 -4.04 15.47
CA GLU A 72 4.82 -4.46 15.53
C GLU A 72 3.94 -3.69 14.56
N THR A 73 4.19 -2.39 14.42
CA THR A 73 3.47 -1.53 13.47
C THR A 73 3.68 -1.96 12.02
N CYS A 74 4.92 -2.23 11.58
CA CYS A 74 5.18 -2.74 10.23
C CYS A 74 4.55 -4.12 9.99
N ARG A 75 4.52 -5.01 10.99
CA ARG A 75 3.81 -6.30 10.86
C ARG A 75 2.31 -6.09 10.66
N THR A 76 1.70 -5.19 11.42
CA THR A 76 0.29 -4.84 11.27
C THR A 76 0.02 -4.17 9.92
N CYS A 77 0.88 -3.24 9.48
CA CYS A 77 0.79 -2.57 8.18
C CYS A 77 0.78 -3.62 7.05
N VAL A 78 1.72 -4.58 7.04
CA VAL A 78 1.75 -5.69 6.06
C VAL A 78 0.46 -6.50 6.07
N ALA A 79 -0.03 -6.93 7.24
CA ALA A 79 -1.25 -7.73 7.33
C ALA A 79 -2.47 -6.96 6.79
N LEU A 80 -2.60 -5.68 7.10
CA LEU A 80 -3.69 -4.84 6.61
C LEU A 80 -3.62 -4.64 5.09
N LEU A 81 -2.42 -4.50 4.53
CA LEU A 81 -2.20 -4.40 3.08
C LEU A 81 -2.58 -5.70 2.37
N GLU A 82 -2.19 -6.85 2.91
CA GLU A 82 -2.55 -8.16 2.35
C GLU A 82 -4.07 -8.38 2.32
N TYR A 83 -4.80 -7.79 3.28
CA TYR A 83 -6.26 -7.84 3.34
C TYR A 83 -6.97 -6.67 2.62
N ASP A 84 -6.23 -5.81 1.91
CA ASP A 84 -6.76 -4.62 1.24
C ASP A 84 -7.60 -3.74 2.18
N SER A 85 -7.16 -3.62 3.43
CA SER A 85 -7.86 -2.85 4.45
C SER A 85 -7.57 -1.35 4.29
N PRO A 86 -8.59 -0.48 4.38
CA PRO A 86 -8.39 0.98 4.38
C PRO A 86 -7.64 1.48 5.62
N LEU A 87 -7.55 0.67 6.67
CA LEU A 87 -6.76 1.01 7.87
C LEU A 87 -5.25 0.99 7.62
N SER A 88 -4.80 0.46 6.47
CA SER A 88 -3.38 0.41 6.11
C SER A 88 -2.76 1.79 5.94
N GLU A 89 -3.55 2.82 5.60
CA GLU A 89 -3.08 4.19 5.37
C GLU A 89 -2.51 4.86 6.63
N GLU A 90 -3.02 4.48 7.81
CA GLU A 90 -2.64 5.09 9.10
C GLU A 90 -1.45 4.38 9.77
N MET A 91 -1.09 3.19 9.31
CA MET A 91 -0.28 2.24 10.10
C MET A 91 1.21 2.28 9.82
N CYS A 92 1.75 3.29 9.13
CA CYS A 92 3.16 3.32 8.76
C CYS A 92 3.91 4.61 9.18
N GLU A 93 3.27 5.53 9.94
CA GLU A 93 3.88 6.79 10.41
C GLU A 93 5.05 6.60 11.38
N VAL A 94 5.08 5.51 12.15
CA VAL A 94 6.13 5.28 13.17
C VAL A 94 7.53 5.07 12.58
N CYS A 95 7.63 4.74 11.29
CA CYS A 95 8.91 4.47 10.65
C CYS A 95 9.82 5.72 10.64
N GLU A 96 9.27 6.91 10.41
CA GLU A 96 10.04 8.16 10.45
C GLU A 96 10.61 8.41 11.85
N GLN A 97 9.77 8.25 12.88
CA GLN A 97 10.20 8.37 14.28
C GLN A 97 11.30 7.35 14.63
N CYS A 98 11.18 6.10 14.15
CA CYS A 98 12.19 5.07 14.37
C CYS A 98 13.53 5.43 13.72
N ALA A 99 13.50 5.97 12.50
CA ALA A 99 14.72 6.40 11.81
C ALA A 99 15.44 7.52 12.57
N ASP A 100 14.68 8.47 13.11
CA ASP A 100 15.23 9.59 13.85
C ASP A 100 15.84 9.16 15.19
N GLU A 101 15.18 8.27 15.93
CA GLU A 101 15.76 7.70 17.17
C GLU A 101 17.03 6.86 16.87
N CYS A 102 17.04 6.05 15.81
CA CYS A 102 18.23 5.30 15.42
C CYS A 102 19.40 6.22 15.03
N THR A 103 19.12 7.37 14.42
CA THR A 103 20.16 8.34 14.03
C THR A 103 20.86 8.96 15.25
N LYS A 104 20.17 9.06 16.40
CA LYS A 104 20.76 9.57 17.65
C LYS A 104 21.81 8.63 18.26
N CYS A 105 21.87 7.37 17.82
CA CYS A 105 22.87 6.39 18.24
C CYS A 105 24.24 6.57 17.55
N GLY A 106 24.43 7.65 16.79
CA GLY A 106 25.71 8.01 16.18
C GLY A 106 26.09 7.09 15.01
N ASP A 107 27.35 6.65 14.97
CA ASP A 107 27.92 5.94 13.82
C ASP A 107 27.76 4.42 13.83
N ALA A 108 26.99 3.87 14.78
CA ALA A 108 26.74 2.43 14.88
C ALA A 108 26.18 1.87 13.55
N PRO A 109 26.86 0.92 12.88
CA PRO A 109 26.45 0.44 11.56
C PRO A 109 25.03 -0.13 11.53
N CYS A 110 24.63 -0.82 12.59
CA CYS A 110 23.31 -1.42 12.76
C CYS A 110 22.20 -0.34 12.91
N CYS A 111 22.43 0.74 13.66
CA CYS A 111 21.50 1.86 13.75
C CYS A 111 21.39 2.64 12.42
N LYS A 112 22.51 2.82 11.69
CA LYS A 112 22.50 3.44 10.36
C LYS A 112 21.68 2.63 9.35
N ALA A 113 21.90 1.31 9.32
CA ALA A 113 21.14 0.42 8.45
C ALA A 113 19.64 0.43 8.80
N CYS A 114 19.31 0.41 10.09
CA CYS A 114 17.93 0.50 10.57
C CYS A 114 17.28 1.83 10.17
N ALA A 115 17.95 2.96 10.40
CA ALA A 115 17.44 4.27 10.02
C ALA A 115 17.18 4.38 8.50
N ALA A 116 18.09 3.87 7.67
CA ALA A 116 17.91 3.85 6.23
C ALA A 116 16.71 2.98 5.81
N ALA A 117 16.55 1.78 6.38
CA ALA A 117 15.43 0.91 6.10
C ALA A 117 14.09 1.53 6.54
N CYS A 118 14.06 2.18 7.70
CA CYS A 118 12.88 2.89 8.20
C CYS A 118 12.45 4.03 7.27
N ARG A 119 13.39 4.84 6.76
CA ARG A 119 13.08 5.91 5.79
C ARG A 119 12.54 5.35 4.48
N THR A 120 13.17 4.31 3.95
CA THR A 120 12.68 3.60 2.75
C THR A 120 11.26 3.07 2.94
N CYS A 121 10.97 2.49 4.11
CA CYS A 121 9.63 2.00 4.45
C CYS A 121 8.60 3.12 4.51
N HIS A 122 8.90 4.20 5.22
CA HIS A 122 8.04 5.37 5.31
C HIS A 122 7.69 5.92 3.92
N ASP A 123 8.70 6.11 3.06
CA ASP A 123 8.51 6.68 1.72
C ASP A 123 7.69 5.77 0.81
N ALA A 124 7.94 4.45 0.85
CA ALA A 124 7.17 3.48 0.09
C ALA A 124 5.70 3.46 0.52
N CYS A 125 5.42 3.51 1.82
CA CYS A 125 4.05 3.47 2.32
C CYS A 125 3.31 4.80 2.12
N LYS A 126 4.00 5.94 2.15
CA LYS A 126 3.40 7.23 1.73
C LYS A 126 3.14 7.33 0.23
N ALA A 127 3.78 6.51 -0.60
CA ALA A 127 3.49 6.47 -2.02
C ALA A 127 2.20 5.70 -2.34
N MET A 128 1.72 4.86 -1.42
CA MET A 128 0.46 4.14 -1.55
C MET A 128 -0.77 5.01 -1.23
N THR A 129 -0.64 5.97 -0.30
CA THR A 129 -1.76 6.77 0.20
C THR A 129 -2.06 8.04 -0.63
N ARG A 130 -1.61 8.10 -1.88
CA ARG A 130 -1.73 9.30 -2.75
C ARG A 130 -2.79 9.18 -3.81
#